data_AF-A0A1F2YFR5-F1
#
_entry.id   AF-A0A1F2YFR5-F1
#
_cell.length_a   1.000
_cell.length_b   1.000
_cell.length_c   1.000
_cell.angle_alpha   90.00
_cell.angle_beta   90.00
_cell.angle_gamma   90.00
#
_symmetry.space_group_name_H-M   'P 1'
#
loop_
_entity.id
_entity.type
_entity.pdbx_description
1 polymer ?
#
loop_
_entity_poly.entity_id
_entity_poly.type
_entity_poly.pdbx_seq_one_letter_code
_entity_poly.pdbx_strand_id
1 'polypeptide(L)'
;GFAGEAQANRRYLYFAEKADLEGAVDVANLFRSISNGETKHAFGHFDRLRNHGEGDPATGFPVGNAKEMLASAIAGETYEYTEMYPGFAATARDEGFDEIGEWMEVMAKAERVHAQRFQKLLDSLDA
;
A
#
# COMPACT_ATOMS: atom_id res chain seq x y z
N GLY A 1 -6.83 -12.61 -6.04
CA GLY A 1 -5.42 -13.02 -6.06
C GLY A 1 -4.59 -11.96 -5.36
N PHE A 2 -4.02 -11.01 -6.11
CA PHE A 2 -3.08 -9.98 -5.62
C PHE A 2 -3.46 -9.34 -4.28
N ALA A 3 -4.65 -8.71 -4.19
CA ALA A 3 -5.07 -8.02 -2.96
C ALA A 3 -5.13 -8.94 -1.74
N GLY A 4 -5.53 -10.21 -1.92
CA GLY A 4 -5.59 -11.19 -0.84
C GLY A 4 -4.20 -11.56 -0.33
N GLU A 5 -3.26 -11.83 -1.23
CA GLU A 5 -1.88 -12.17 -0.86
C GLU A 5 -1.12 -10.97 -0.27
N ALA A 6 -1.40 -9.76 -0.78
CA ALA A 6 -0.86 -8.52 -0.21
C ALA A 6 -1.36 -8.29 1.23
N GLN A 7 -2.65 -8.52 1.49
CA GLN A 7 -3.21 -8.47 2.84
C GLN A 7 -2.64 -9.58 3.74
N ALA A 8 -2.49 -10.81 3.23
CA ALA A 8 -1.90 -11.92 3.97
C ALA A 8 -0.46 -11.59 4.40
N ASN A 9 0.37 -11.10 3.47
CA ASN A 9 1.73 -10.65 3.75
C ASN A 9 1.77 -9.65 4.92
N ARG A 10 0.99 -8.56 4.84
CA ARG A 10 1.01 -7.49 5.85
C ARG A 10 0.49 -7.95 7.21
N ARG A 11 -0.56 -8.79 7.24
CA ARG A 11 -1.05 -9.37 8.50
C ARG A 11 -0.02 -10.28 9.14
N TYR A 12 0.61 -11.18 8.38
CA TYR A 12 1.61 -12.10 8.94
C TYR A 12 2.85 -11.36 9.42
N LEU A 13 3.28 -10.30 8.75
CA LEU A 13 4.37 -9.47 9.25
C LEU A 13 4.00 -8.79 10.59
N TYR A 14 2.80 -8.24 10.69
CA TYR A 14 2.29 -7.68 11.95
C TYR A 14 2.20 -8.74 13.06
N PHE A 15 1.73 -9.95 12.76
CA PHE A 15 1.67 -11.05 13.73
C PHE A 15 3.06 -11.47 14.20
N ALA A 16 4.07 -11.45 13.32
CA ALA A 16 5.44 -11.71 13.72
C ALA A 16 5.95 -10.65 14.72
N GLU A 17 5.68 -9.37 14.47
CA GLU A 17 6.06 -8.29 15.40
C GLU A 17 5.38 -8.44 16.76
N LYS A 18 4.11 -8.87 16.80
CA LYS A 18 3.43 -9.17 18.06
C LYS A 18 4.02 -10.38 18.79
N ALA A 19 4.33 -11.44 18.06
CA ALA A 19 4.97 -12.62 18.63
C ALA A 19 6.37 -12.31 19.20
N ASP A 20 7.13 -11.37 18.61
CA ASP A 20 8.40 -10.91 19.18
C ASP A 20 8.22 -10.27 20.56
N LEU A 21 7.21 -9.42 20.71
CA LEU A 21 6.92 -8.74 21.98
C LEU A 21 6.53 -9.73 23.09
N GLU A 22 5.99 -10.89 22.71
CA GLU A 22 5.64 -11.99 23.61
C GLU A 22 6.81 -12.96 23.86
N GLY A 23 7.95 -12.78 23.18
CA GLY A 23 9.10 -13.69 23.26
C GLY A 23 8.88 -15.04 22.55
N ALA A 24 7.85 -15.16 21.72
CA ALA A 24 7.49 -16.37 20.98
C ALA A 24 8.31 -16.48 19.68
N VAL A 25 9.63 -16.69 19.82
CA VAL A 25 10.61 -16.62 18.71
C VAL A 25 10.25 -17.52 17.53
N ASP A 26 9.86 -18.77 17.77
CA ASP A 26 9.53 -19.71 16.69
C ASP A 26 8.26 -19.31 15.94
N VAL A 27 7.27 -18.75 16.64
CA VAL A 27 6.02 -18.23 16.06
C VAL A 27 6.33 -17.03 15.17
N ALA A 28 7.14 -16.08 15.68
CA ALA A 28 7.56 -14.92 14.92
C ALA A 28 8.33 -15.33 13.65
N ASN A 29 9.26 -16.28 13.75
CA ASN A 29 10.04 -16.79 12.63
C ASN A 29 9.17 -17.45 11.56
N LEU A 30 8.19 -18.26 11.97
CA LEU A 30 7.24 -18.88 11.05
C LEU A 30 6.43 -17.84 10.29
N PHE A 31 5.84 -16.87 11.00
CA PHE A 31 5.04 -15.82 10.37
C PHE A 31 5.85 -14.97 9.39
N ARG A 32 7.09 -14.58 9.73
CA ARG A 32 7.96 -13.87 8.77
C ARG A 32 8.28 -14.70 7.54
N SER A 33 8.57 -16.00 7.73
CA SER A 33 8.88 -16.90 6.62
C SER A 33 7.71 -17.03 5.65
N ILE A 34 6.49 -17.24 6.17
CA ILE A 34 5.28 -17.33 5.37
C ILE A 34 4.96 -15.98 4.71
N SER A 35 5.07 -14.86 5.45
CA SER A 35 4.88 -13.50 4.91
C SER A 35 5.76 -13.26 3.68
N ASN A 36 7.04 -13.66 3.72
CA ASN A 36 7.94 -13.59 2.57
C ASN A 36 7.50 -14.46 1.39
N GLY A 37 6.87 -15.61 1.67
CA GLY A 37 6.21 -16.44 0.66
C GLY A 37 5.06 -15.72 -0.03
N GLU A 38 4.17 -15.07 0.75
CA GLU A 38 3.02 -14.33 0.21
C GLU A 38 3.43 -13.14 -0.66
N THR A 39 4.59 -12.51 -0.39
CA THR A 39 5.15 -11.51 -1.32
C THR A 39 5.36 -12.10 -2.71
N LYS A 40 5.88 -13.32 -2.81
CA LYS A 40 6.11 -13.98 -4.11
C LYS A 40 4.81 -14.36 -4.79
N HIS A 41 3.80 -14.80 -4.04
CA HIS A 41 2.47 -15.06 -4.59
C HIS A 41 1.83 -13.77 -5.12
N ALA A 42 1.89 -12.68 -4.34
CA ALA A 42 1.39 -11.37 -4.75
C ALA A 42 2.09 -10.88 -6.04
N PHE A 43 3.42 -10.90 -6.08
CA PHE A 43 4.17 -10.51 -7.28
C PHE A 43 3.86 -11.40 -8.49
N GLY A 44 3.72 -12.71 -8.28
CA GLY A 44 3.30 -13.63 -9.33
C GLY A 44 1.92 -13.30 -9.90
N HIS A 45 0.96 -12.91 -9.05
CA HIS A 45 -0.34 -12.42 -9.52
C HIS A 45 -0.25 -11.10 -10.28
N PHE A 46 0.55 -10.16 -9.77
CA PHE A 46 0.74 -8.86 -10.42
C PHE A 46 1.38 -9.01 -11.81
N ASP A 47 2.40 -9.86 -11.93
CA ASP A 47 3.03 -10.17 -13.22
C ASP A 47 2.06 -10.83 -14.19
N ARG A 48 1.15 -11.70 -13.72
CA ARG A 48 0.12 -12.27 -14.60
C ARG A 48 -0.80 -11.17 -15.14
N LEU A 49 -1.31 -10.28 -14.29
CA LEU A 49 -2.13 -9.15 -14.73
C LEU A 49 -1.40 -8.34 -15.81
N ARG A 50 -0.19 -7.89 -15.51
CA ARG A 50 0.64 -7.11 -16.42
C ARG A 50 0.91 -7.80 -17.76
N ASN A 51 1.27 -9.09 -17.73
CA ASN A 51 1.55 -9.87 -18.94
C ASN A 51 0.31 -10.11 -19.81
N HIS A 52 -0.89 -9.92 -19.25
CA HIS A 52 -2.15 -10.01 -19.98
C HIS A 52 -2.69 -8.63 -20.40
N GLY A 53 -1.89 -7.57 -20.28
CA GLY A 53 -2.24 -6.21 -20.72
C GLY A 53 -3.01 -5.40 -19.69
N GLU A 54 -3.20 -5.91 -18.48
CA GLU A 54 -3.82 -5.17 -17.39
C GLU A 54 -2.80 -4.23 -16.72
N GLY A 55 -3.29 -3.09 -16.22
CA GLY A 55 -2.49 -2.15 -15.42
C GLY A 55 -2.34 -2.57 -13.96
N ASP A 56 -1.92 -1.61 -13.14
CA ASP A 56 -1.92 -1.73 -11.68
C ASP A 56 -3.37 -1.98 -11.22
N PRO A 57 -3.66 -3.08 -10.51
CA PRO A 57 -5.00 -3.38 -10.06
C PRO A 57 -5.58 -2.35 -9.06
N ALA A 58 -4.74 -1.51 -8.45
CA ALA A 58 -5.20 -0.46 -7.54
C ALA A 58 -5.58 0.83 -8.27
N THR A 59 -4.91 1.18 -9.36
CA THR A 59 -5.03 2.50 -10.01
C THR A 59 -5.49 2.43 -11.47
N GLY A 60 -5.32 1.27 -12.12
CA GLY A 60 -5.54 1.05 -13.54
C GLY A 60 -4.42 1.58 -14.44
N PHE A 61 -3.37 2.20 -13.90
CA PHE A 61 -2.28 2.75 -14.69
C PHE A 61 -1.35 1.65 -15.24
N PRO A 62 -0.70 1.86 -16.41
CA PRO A 62 0.31 0.94 -16.91
C PRO A 62 1.48 0.76 -15.94
N VAL A 63 2.15 -0.40 -15.98
CA VAL A 63 3.22 -0.76 -15.04
C VAL A 63 4.40 -1.45 -15.75
N GLY A 64 4.92 -0.85 -16.83
CA GLY A 64 5.99 -1.45 -17.64
C GLY A 64 7.36 -0.86 -17.38
N ASN A 65 7.48 0.46 -17.31
CA ASN A 65 8.74 1.18 -17.11
C ASN A 65 8.70 2.11 -15.88
N ALA A 66 9.83 2.72 -15.54
CA ALA A 66 9.95 3.59 -14.37
C ALA A 66 8.98 4.78 -14.37
N LYS A 67 8.75 5.41 -15.53
CA LYS A 67 7.83 6.55 -15.64
C LYS A 67 6.39 6.12 -15.40
N GLU A 68 5.99 4.98 -15.97
CA GLU A 68 4.66 4.39 -15.77
C GLU A 68 4.43 3.98 -14.31
N MET A 69 5.41 3.33 -13.68
CA MET A 69 5.34 2.97 -12.26
C MET A 69 5.23 4.20 -11.35
N LEU A 70 5.97 5.26 -11.63
CA LEU A 70 5.86 6.53 -10.90
C LEU A 70 4.50 7.18 -11.11
N ALA A 71 3.98 7.20 -12.34
CA ALA A 71 2.65 7.73 -12.63
C ALA A 71 1.55 6.95 -11.90
N SER A 72 1.64 5.61 -11.83
CA SER A 72 0.71 4.80 -11.03
C SER A 72 0.76 5.17 -9.55
N ALA A 73 1.97 5.25 -8.98
CA ALA A 73 2.14 5.62 -7.58
C ALA A 73 1.57 7.03 -7.28
N ILE A 74 1.85 8.01 -8.13
CA ILE A 74 1.30 9.38 -7.98
C ILE A 74 -0.22 9.36 -8.02
N ALA A 75 -0.83 8.59 -8.93
CA ALA A 75 -2.28 8.49 -9.04
C ALA A 75 -2.91 7.88 -7.78
N GLY A 76 -2.33 6.78 -7.26
CA GLY A 76 -2.77 6.15 -6.02
C GLY A 76 -2.67 7.10 -4.84
N GLU A 77 -1.46 7.61 -4.56
CA GLU A 77 -1.21 8.54 -3.45
C GLU A 77 -2.09 9.78 -3.53
N THR A 78 -2.34 10.31 -4.75
CA THR A 78 -3.23 11.46 -4.95
C THR A 78 -4.66 11.15 -4.57
N TYR A 79 -5.21 10.03 -5.04
CA TYR A 79 -6.53 9.60 -4.63
C TYR A 79 -6.61 9.43 -3.10
N GLU A 80 -5.57 8.87 -2.49
CA GLU A 80 -5.53 8.67 -1.05
C GLU A 80 -5.61 9.98 -0.26
N TYR A 81 -4.81 11.00 -0.62
CA TYR A 81 -4.81 12.27 0.12
C TYR A 81 -5.92 13.25 -0.26
N THR A 82 -6.50 13.17 -1.47
CA THR A 82 -7.57 14.10 -1.89
C THR A 82 -8.96 13.56 -1.64
N GLU A 83 -9.16 12.24 -1.75
CA GLU A 83 -10.49 11.63 -1.70
C GLU A 83 -10.63 10.64 -0.54
N MET A 84 -9.79 9.59 -0.53
CA MET A 84 -10.00 8.42 0.34
C MET A 84 -9.89 8.75 1.82
N TYR A 85 -8.72 9.23 2.27
CA TYR A 85 -8.51 9.52 3.69
C TYR A 85 -9.36 10.70 4.19
N PRO A 86 -9.56 11.79 3.42
CA PRO A 86 -10.54 12.82 3.79
C PRO A 86 -11.96 12.28 3.96
N GLY A 87 -12.42 11.40 3.05
CA GLY A 87 -13.73 10.75 3.14
C GLY A 87 -13.85 9.83 4.37
N PHE A 88 -12.78 9.06 4.66
CA PHE A 88 -12.72 8.22 5.86
C PHE A 88 -12.70 9.05 7.14
N ALA A 89 -11.97 10.17 7.16
CA ALA A 89 -11.94 11.07 8.31
C ALA A 89 -13.33 11.68 8.58
N ALA A 90 -14.04 12.10 7.54
CA ALA A 90 -15.40 12.60 7.65
C ALA A 90 -16.35 11.53 8.20
N THR A 91 -16.33 10.33 7.61
CA THR A 91 -17.16 9.20 8.05
C THR A 91 -16.88 8.83 9.51
N ALA A 92 -15.60 8.75 9.90
CA ALA A 92 -15.22 8.44 11.28
C ALA A 92 -15.78 9.47 12.27
N ARG A 93 -15.76 10.76 11.95
CA ARG A 93 -16.34 11.82 12.80
C ARG A 93 -17.86 11.76 12.86
N ASP A 94 -18.51 11.51 11.73
CA ASP A 94 -19.97 11.35 11.68
C ASP A 94 -20.44 10.16 12.55
N GLU A 95 -19.60 9.12 12.66
CA GLU A 95 -19.83 7.96 13.53
C GLU A 95 -19.35 8.15 14.99
N GLY A 96 -18.76 9.30 15.32
CA GLY A 96 -18.29 9.63 16.67
C GLY A 96 -16.91 9.06 17.04
N PHE A 97 -16.11 8.63 16.07
CA PHE A 97 -14.75 8.14 16.23
C PHE A 97 -13.71 9.24 15.95
N ASP A 98 -13.66 10.28 16.78
CA ASP A 98 -12.81 11.46 16.55
C ASP A 98 -11.32 11.10 16.42
N GLU A 99 -10.78 10.21 17.26
CA GLU A 99 -9.38 9.78 17.20
C GLU A 99 -9.05 9.06 15.89
N ILE A 100 -9.99 8.27 15.36
CA ILE A 100 -9.83 7.61 14.05
C ILE A 100 -9.87 8.68 12.95
N GLY A 101 -10.76 9.66 13.05
CA GLY A 101 -10.83 10.78 12.12
C GLY A 101 -9.52 11.57 12.04
N GLU A 102 -8.94 11.90 13.20
CA GLU A 102 -7.63 12.55 13.29
C GLU A 102 -6.52 11.70 12.70
N TRP A 103 -6.53 10.39 12.95
CA TRP A 103 -5.56 9.46 12.38
C TRP A 103 -5.63 9.44 10.85
N MET A 104 -6.84 9.38 10.27
CA MET A 104 -7.01 9.41 8.80
C MET A 104 -6.49 10.72 8.20
N GLU A 105 -6.63 11.87 8.89
CA GLU A 105 -6.05 13.13 8.42
C GLU A 105 -4.52 13.15 8.48
N VAL A 106 -3.92 12.46 9.44
CA VAL A 106 -2.46 12.27 9.50
C VAL A 106 -2.01 11.44 8.29
N MET A 107 -2.73 10.38 7.96
CA MET A 107 -2.46 9.56 6.78
C MET A 107 -2.55 10.39 5.49
N ALA A 108 -3.62 11.19 5.30
CA ALA A 108 -3.74 12.08 4.15
C ALA A 108 -2.52 13.02 3.99
N LYS A 109 -1.99 13.56 5.09
CA LYS A 109 -0.79 14.41 5.05
C LYS A 109 0.46 13.62 4.62
N ALA A 110 0.59 12.37 5.05
CA ALA A 110 1.70 11.50 4.64
C ALA A 110 1.64 11.17 3.14
N GLU A 111 0.48 10.78 2.64
CA GLU A 111 0.33 10.40 1.22
C GLU A 111 0.53 11.59 0.28
N ARG A 112 0.17 12.80 0.73
CA ARG A 112 0.53 14.03 0.00
C ARG A 112 2.05 14.18 -0.16
N VAL A 113 2.82 13.84 0.88
CA VAL A 113 4.29 13.89 0.81
C VAL A 113 4.83 12.80 -0.12
N HIS A 114 4.24 11.60 -0.12
CA HIS A 114 4.61 10.53 -1.04
C HIS A 114 4.36 10.93 -2.50
N ALA A 115 3.16 11.43 -2.83
CA ALA A 115 2.83 11.93 -4.16
C ALA A 115 3.84 12.99 -4.65
N GLN A 116 4.19 13.94 -3.79
CA GLN A 116 5.19 14.97 -4.11
C GLN A 116 6.59 14.41 -4.37
N ARG A 117 7.02 13.39 -3.61
CA ARG A 117 8.32 12.74 -3.81
C ARG A 117 8.36 11.97 -5.12
N PHE A 118 7.31 11.22 -5.45
CA PHE A 118 7.21 10.51 -6.73
C PHE A 118 7.16 11.48 -7.91
N GLN A 119 6.36 12.55 -7.82
CA GLN A 119 6.29 13.58 -8.86
C GLN A 119 7.66 14.22 -9.12
N LYS A 120 8.36 14.62 -8.05
CA LYS A 120 9.70 15.20 -8.17
C LYS A 120 10.69 14.25 -8.87
N LEU A 121 10.62 12.95 -8.59
CA LEU A 121 11.46 11.97 -9.25
C LEU A 121 11.07 11.81 -10.72
N LEU A 122 9.77 11.76 -11.04
CA LEU A 122 9.28 11.68 -12.42
C LEU A 122 9.75 12.87 -13.25
N ASP A 123 9.58 14.10 -12.74
CA ASP A 123 10.01 15.33 -13.41
C ASP A 123 11.52 15.31 -13.74
N SER A 124 12.33 14.69 -12.88
CA SER A 124 13.78 14.57 -13.10
C SER A 124 14.17 13.55 -14.19
N LEU A 125 13.26 12.65 -14.58
CA LEU A 125 13.47 11.69 -15.67
C LEU A 125 13.06 12.27 -17.04
N ASP A 126 12.40 13.43 -17.06
CA ASP A 126 11.97 14.17 -18.25
C ASP A 126 12.87 15.38 -18.55
N ALA A 127 13.81 15.69 -17.65
CA ALA A 127 14.84 16.73 -17.81
C ALA A 127 16.04 16.25 -18.63
#